data_AF-A0A7C1DED2-F1
#
_entry.id   AF-A0A7C1DED2-F1
#
_cell.length_a   1.000
_cell.length_b   1.000
_cell.length_c   1.000
_cell.angle_alpha   90.00
_cell.angle_beta   90.00
_cell.angle_gamma   90.00
#
_symmetry.space_group_name_H-M   'P 1'
#
loop_
_entity.id
_entity.type
_entity.pdbx_description
1 polymer ?
#
loop_
_entity_poly.entity_id
_entity_poly.type
_entity_poly.pdbx_seq_one_letter_code
_entity_poly.pdbx_strand_id
1 'polypeptide(L)'
;MNLTERLISIAHPLGDDLRVQDVRIGLGYTCVELDDGSAGLACTPVRGHSGSCTHLKRAGSLSGLAAKELLEGLQSDHPLERAIGLAVCNALNQRFDSRYLDEDSMALLDIREDDHVVMVGFFGPLISRIKATGCRLDIVERDADKPGVIDSEKGHEVLAQCDVAIITSTSIINNTVDDLLSALRKTRSAVMLGPSTPLFPQAFAGTRITQLSGAHVMDKEKVKMTVSQGGGTMLLKRHLRFVSLPVS
;
A
#
# COMPACT_ATOMS: atom_id res chain seq x y z
N MET A 1 2.34 -13.44 -14.84
CA MET A 1 1.94 -13.39 -13.43
C MET A 1 1.71 -11.93 -13.08
N ASN A 2 0.52 -11.56 -12.62
CA ASN A 2 0.25 -10.19 -12.15
C ASN A 2 0.93 -9.95 -10.79
N LEU A 3 1.00 -8.70 -10.34
CA LEU A 3 1.71 -8.36 -9.09
C LEU A 3 1.15 -9.13 -7.88
N THR A 4 -0.17 -9.25 -7.79
CA THR A 4 -0.86 -9.91 -6.68
C THR A 4 -0.50 -11.40 -6.56
N GLU A 5 -0.45 -12.12 -7.68
CA GLU A 5 -0.01 -13.51 -7.74
C GLU A 5 1.45 -13.67 -7.27
N ARG A 6 2.33 -12.72 -7.65
CA ARG A 6 3.73 -12.73 -7.20
C ARG A 6 3.81 -12.54 -5.69
N LEU A 7 3.06 -11.57 -5.15
CA LEU A 7 2.99 -11.31 -3.71
C LEU A 7 2.54 -12.55 -2.94
N ILE A 8 1.47 -13.22 -3.40
CA ILE A 8 0.99 -14.47 -2.79
C ILE A 8 2.08 -15.54 -2.85
N SER A 9 2.68 -15.77 -4.03
CA SER A 9 3.72 -16.80 -4.20
C SER A 9 4.92 -16.59 -3.26
N ILE A 10 5.28 -15.34 -2.98
CA ILE A 10 6.41 -15.00 -2.11
C ILE A 10 6.02 -15.08 -0.63
N ALA A 11 4.83 -14.60 -0.27
CA ALA A 11 4.39 -14.52 1.12
C ALA A 11 3.82 -15.83 1.66
N HIS A 12 3.29 -16.71 0.79
CA HIS A 12 2.65 -17.96 1.22
C HIS A 12 3.57 -18.85 2.07
N PRO A 13 4.83 -19.14 1.69
CA PRO A 13 5.72 -19.97 2.53
C PRO A 13 6.03 -19.35 3.90
N LEU A 14 5.88 -18.03 4.04
CA LEU A 14 6.14 -17.33 5.31
C LEU A 14 5.02 -17.52 6.33
N GLY A 15 3.82 -17.91 5.86
CA GLY A 15 2.61 -18.06 6.65
C GLY A 15 2.20 -19.51 6.91
N ASP A 16 3.02 -20.50 6.56
CA ASP A 16 2.65 -21.93 6.62
C ASP A 16 2.22 -22.41 8.03
N ASP A 17 2.88 -21.89 9.06
CA ASP A 17 2.62 -22.28 10.47
C ASP A 17 1.95 -21.16 11.29
N LEU A 18 1.48 -20.10 10.64
CA LEU A 18 0.90 -18.95 11.34
C LEU A 18 -0.59 -18.89 11.24
N ARG A 19 -1.20 -18.42 12.32
CA ARG A 19 -2.63 -18.14 12.39
C ARG A 19 -2.87 -16.67 12.64
N VAL A 20 -4.05 -16.26 12.22
CA VAL A 20 -4.55 -14.91 12.43
C VAL A 20 -5.02 -14.81 13.88
N GLN A 21 -4.39 -13.93 14.65
CA GLN A 21 -4.74 -13.69 16.05
C GLN A 21 -5.93 -12.73 16.15
N ASP A 22 -5.85 -11.58 15.46
CA ASP A 22 -6.89 -10.53 15.48
C ASP A 22 -7.00 -9.84 14.11
N VAL A 23 -8.21 -9.39 13.77
CA VAL A 23 -8.48 -8.57 12.58
C VAL A 23 -9.34 -7.38 12.98
N ARG A 24 -8.85 -6.18 12.69
CA ARG A 24 -9.59 -4.93 12.90
C ARG A 24 -9.83 -4.25 11.55
N ILE A 25 -11.10 -4.09 11.19
CA ILE A 25 -11.50 -3.35 9.98
C ILE A 25 -12.05 -1.99 10.45
N GLY A 26 -11.18 -0.98 10.44
CA GLY A 26 -11.57 0.41 10.69
C GLY A 26 -11.96 1.12 9.40
N LEU A 27 -12.48 2.35 9.51
CA LEU A 27 -12.92 3.14 8.34
C LEU A 27 -11.77 3.55 7.42
N GLY A 28 -10.57 3.81 7.97
CA GLY A 28 -9.40 4.21 7.18
C GLY A 28 -8.42 3.07 6.90
N TYR A 29 -8.30 2.12 7.82
CA TYR A 29 -7.30 1.05 7.75
C TYR A 29 -7.87 -0.27 8.26
N THR A 30 -7.35 -1.35 7.70
CA THR A 30 -7.51 -2.73 8.16
C THR A 30 -6.19 -3.17 8.77
N CYS A 31 -6.23 -3.73 9.98
CA CYS A 31 -5.09 -4.27 10.71
C CYS A 31 -5.29 -5.77 10.90
N VAL A 32 -4.22 -6.54 10.67
CA VAL A 32 -4.16 -7.96 10.98
C VAL A 32 -2.98 -8.21 11.90
N GLU A 33 -3.21 -8.95 12.96
CA GLU A 33 -2.17 -9.49 13.86
C GLU A 33 -2.09 -11.01 13.67
N LEU A 34 -0.88 -11.54 13.58
CA LEU A 34 -0.61 -12.98 13.57
C LEU A 34 -0.25 -13.47 14.98
N ASP A 35 -0.34 -14.78 15.21
CA ASP A 35 -0.09 -15.42 16.51
C ASP A 35 1.37 -15.36 16.97
N ASP A 36 2.33 -15.08 16.07
CA ASP A 36 3.71 -14.72 16.42
C ASP A 36 3.87 -13.27 16.91
N GLY A 37 2.77 -12.50 16.91
CA GLY A 37 2.71 -11.12 17.35
C GLY A 37 3.15 -10.10 16.29
N SER A 38 3.46 -10.51 15.06
CA SER A 38 3.64 -9.59 13.93
C SER A 38 2.31 -8.97 13.51
N ALA A 39 2.35 -7.76 12.96
CA ALA A 39 1.15 -7.05 12.56
C ALA A 39 1.35 -6.24 11.27
N GLY A 40 0.30 -6.17 10.47
CA GLY A 40 0.31 -5.49 9.18
C GLY A 40 -0.92 -4.64 8.97
N LEU A 41 -0.78 -3.65 8.09
CA LEU A 41 -1.82 -2.69 7.77
C LEU A 41 -2.09 -2.64 6.27
N ALA A 42 -3.34 -2.38 5.92
CA ALA A 42 -3.75 -2.00 4.58
C ALA A 42 -4.84 -0.93 4.69
N CYS A 43 -4.97 -0.06 3.69
CA CYS A 43 -6.05 0.93 3.65
C CYS A 43 -7.40 0.19 3.58
N THR A 44 -8.41 0.65 4.31
CA THR A 44 -9.76 0.11 4.12
C THR A 44 -10.38 0.78 2.88
N PRO A 45 -10.86 0.01 1.90
CA PRO A 45 -11.50 0.58 0.72
C PRO A 45 -12.78 1.34 1.11
N VAL A 46 -12.84 2.61 0.72
CA VAL A 46 -13.98 3.51 0.99
C VAL A 46 -15.26 3.05 0.28
N ARG A 47 -15.13 2.30 -0.82
CA ARG A 47 -16.24 1.87 -1.67
C ARG A 47 -16.36 0.35 -1.69
N GLY A 48 -17.38 -0.13 -0.98
CA GLY A 48 -17.83 -1.51 -0.99
C GLY A 48 -19.24 -1.53 -0.44
N HIS A 49 -20.19 -0.95 -1.16
CA HIS A 49 -21.60 -1.16 -0.85
C HIS A 49 -21.86 -2.65 -1.09
N SER A 50 -21.82 -3.46 -0.03
CA SER A 50 -22.24 -4.86 -0.08
C SER A 50 -23.75 -5.01 -0.34
N GLY A 51 -24.44 -3.92 -0.70
CA GLY A 51 -25.90 -3.83 -0.79
C GLY A 51 -26.61 -4.22 0.51
N SER A 52 -25.87 -4.33 1.61
CA SER A 52 -26.28 -5.05 2.81
C SER A 52 -25.68 -4.41 4.06
N CYS A 53 -26.34 -4.58 5.20
CA CYS A 53 -25.82 -4.23 6.52
C CYS A 53 -24.63 -5.10 6.94
N THR A 54 -24.33 -6.18 6.20
CA THR A 54 -23.13 -7.01 6.40
C THR A 54 -22.08 -6.65 5.36
N HIS A 55 -20.97 -6.05 5.79
CA HIS A 55 -19.88 -5.64 4.90
C HIS A 55 -18.92 -6.78 4.54
N LEU A 56 -18.79 -7.79 5.40
CA LEU A 56 -17.96 -8.98 5.15
C LEU A 56 -18.64 -10.21 5.75
N LYS A 57 -18.93 -11.21 4.91
CA LYS A 57 -19.69 -12.40 5.34
C LYS A 57 -18.99 -13.23 6.42
N ARG A 58 -17.65 -13.21 6.41
CA ARG A 58 -16.79 -13.95 7.35
C ARG A 58 -16.47 -13.18 8.64
N ALA A 59 -17.05 -11.99 8.84
CA ALA A 59 -16.84 -11.23 10.06
C ALA A 59 -17.25 -12.06 11.30
N GLY A 60 -16.39 -12.08 12.32
CA GLY A 60 -16.59 -12.91 13.53
C GLY A 60 -15.95 -14.31 13.46
N SER A 61 -15.43 -14.73 12.31
CA SER A 61 -14.75 -16.03 12.14
C SER A 61 -13.35 -15.93 11.52
N LEU A 62 -12.78 -14.73 11.46
CA LEU A 62 -11.45 -14.49 10.87
C LEU A 62 -10.30 -14.93 11.78
N SER A 63 -10.45 -14.74 13.10
CA SER A 63 -9.46 -15.17 14.09
C SER A 63 -9.36 -16.70 14.13
N GLY A 64 -8.14 -17.21 14.26
CA GLY A 64 -7.81 -18.63 14.29
C GLY A 64 -7.61 -19.26 12.90
N LEU A 65 -7.97 -18.58 11.81
CA LEU A 65 -7.70 -19.06 10.46
C LEU A 65 -6.20 -19.07 10.14
N ALA A 66 -5.80 -19.88 9.17
CA ALA A 66 -4.42 -19.87 8.69
C ALA A 66 -4.11 -18.55 7.99
N ALA A 67 -2.92 -18.00 8.21
CA ALA A 67 -2.50 -16.74 7.58
C ALA A 67 -2.58 -16.83 6.04
N LYS A 68 -2.15 -17.96 5.46
CA LYS A 68 -2.24 -18.21 4.01
C LYS A 68 -3.66 -18.13 3.44
N GLU A 69 -4.66 -18.56 4.21
CA GLU A 69 -6.05 -18.55 3.76
C GLU A 69 -6.57 -17.11 3.62
N LEU A 70 -6.20 -16.21 4.53
CA LEU A 70 -6.54 -14.80 4.40
C LEU A 70 -5.65 -14.08 3.39
N LEU A 71 -4.40 -14.52 3.19
CA LEU A 71 -3.50 -14.00 2.17
C LEU A 71 -4.06 -14.20 0.75
N GLU A 72 -4.69 -15.35 0.47
CA GLU A 72 -5.39 -15.63 -0.81
C GLU A 72 -6.48 -14.59 -1.12
N GLY A 73 -7.02 -13.93 -0.08
CA GLY A 73 -7.98 -12.83 -0.23
C GLY A 73 -7.48 -11.66 -1.09
N LEU A 74 -6.17 -11.54 -1.31
CA LEU A 74 -5.56 -10.61 -2.28
C LEU A 74 -6.12 -10.76 -3.71
N GLN A 75 -6.55 -11.97 -4.10
CA GLN A 75 -7.18 -12.24 -5.40
C GLN A 75 -8.71 -12.19 -5.37
N SER A 76 -9.32 -11.89 -4.22
CA SER A 76 -10.78 -11.84 -4.10
C SER A 76 -11.38 -10.68 -4.90
N ASP A 77 -12.59 -10.88 -5.42
CA ASP A 77 -13.40 -9.80 -5.97
C ASP A 77 -13.91 -8.82 -4.89
N HIS A 78 -13.89 -9.24 -3.62
CA HIS A 78 -14.35 -8.42 -2.51
C HIS A 78 -13.24 -7.48 -1.99
N PRO A 79 -13.42 -6.14 -2.04
CA PRO A 79 -12.37 -5.19 -1.66
C PRO A 79 -11.87 -5.34 -0.21
N LEU A 80 -12.74 -5.65 0.74
CA LEU A 80 -12.32 -5.89 2.13
C LEU A 80 -11.46 -7.16 2.27
N GLU A 81 -11.73 -8.21 1.49
CA GLU A 81 -10.91 -9.42 1.53
C GLU A 81 -9.50 -9.14 0.97
N ARG A 82 -9.41 -8.32 -0.08
CA ARG A 82 -8.12 -7.84 -0.60
C ARG A 82 -7.36 -6.99 0.42
N ALA A 83 -8.05 -6.10 1.13
CA ALA A 83 -7.43 -5.31 2.20
C ALA A 83 -6.91 -6.20 3.34
N ILE A 84 -7.68 -7.20 3.76
CA ILE A 84 -7.25 -8.19 4.77
C ILE A 84 -6.04 -8.98 4.27
N GLY A 85 -6.08 -9.52 3.04
CA GLY A 85 -4.97 -10.27 2.47
C GLY A 85 -3.70 -9.43 2.34
N LEU A 86 -3.82 -8.15 1.96
CA LEU A 86 -2.68 -7.24 1.92
C LEU A 86 -2.14 -6.92 3.32
N ALA A 87 -3.01 -6.77 4.33
CA ALA A 87 -2.59 -6.60 5.72
C ALA A 87 -1.85 -7.84 6.24
N VAL A 88 -2.30 -9.05 5.91
CA VAL A 88 -1.57 -10.30 6.19
C VAL A 88 -0.20 -10.30 5.50
N CYS A 89 -0.15 -9.96 4.20
CA CYS A 89 1.08 -9.86 3.43
C CYS A 89 2.10 -8.92 4.11
N ASN A 90 1.63 -7.78 4.61
CA ASN A 90 2.46 -6.80 5.34
C ASN A 90 2.89 -7.29 6.72
N ALA A 91 2.05 -8.05 7.44
CA ALA A 91 2.40 -8.66 8.72
C ALA A 91 3.54 -9.68 8.55
N LEU A 92 3.42 -10.57 7.56
CA LEU A 92 4.43 -11.59 7.24
C LEU A 92 5.79 -10.98 6.90
N ASN A 93 5.77 -9.81 6.25
CA ASN A 93 6.98 -9.11 5.86
C ASN A 93 7.77 -8.47 7.03
N GLN A 94 7.12 -8.25 8.18
CA GLN A 94 7.77 -7.61 9.33
C GLN A 94 8.99 -8.38 9.86
N ARG A 95 9.08 -9.68 9.59
CA ARG A 95 10.20 -10.55 9.98
C ARG A 95 11.54 -10.21 9.31
N PHE A 96 11.51 -9.41 8.24
CA PHE A 96 12.70 -9.01 7.49
C PHE A 96 13.23 -7.60 7.87
N ASP A 97 12.94 -7.13 9.08
CA ASP A 97 13.28 -5.79 9.62
C ASP A 97 14.75 -5.35 9.43
N SER A 98 15.68 -6.28 9.31
CA SER A 98 17.11 -5.99 9.19
C SER A 98 17.57 -5.43 7.84
N ARG A 99 16.71 -5.35 6.82
CA ARG A 99 17.10 -4.94 5.45
C ARG A 99 16.77 -3.49 5.11
N TYR A 100 16.18 -2.75 6.03
CA TYR A 100 15.54 -1.46 5.73
C TYR A 100 16.46 -0.27 5.89
N LEU A 101 16.33 0.69 4.96
CA LEU A 101 16.90 2.02 5.13
C LEU A 101 15.89 2.87 5.92
N ASP A 102 16.33 3.48 7.03
CA ASP A 102 15.59 4.54 7.75
C ASP A 102 15.68 5.88 6.99
N GLU A 103 15.52 5.81 5.67
CA GLU A 103 15.65 6.96 4.79
C GLU A 103 14.29 7.48 4.37
N ASP A 104 14.22 8.81 4.28
CA ASP A 104 13.07 9.53 3.78
C ASP A 104 12.80 9.11 2.33
N SER A 105 11.65 8.48 2.11
CA SER A 105 11.20 8.00 0.79
C SER A 105 11.37 9.02 -0.34
N MET A 106 11.30 10.32 -0.04
CA MET A 106 11.45 11.41 -1.00
C MET A 106 12.90 11.71 -1.37
N ALA A 107 13.85 11.49 -0.46
CA ALA A 107 15.27 11.71 -0.75
C ALA A 107 15.76 10.70 -1.82
N LEU A 108 15.25 9.48 -1.76
CA LEU A 108 15.59 8.39 -2.68
C LEU A 108 15.02 8.58 -4.11
N LEU A 109 14.01 9.45 -4.27
CA LEU A 109 13.46 9.74 -5.60
C LEU A 109 14.35 10.67 -6.44
N ASP A 110 15.26 11.42 -5.81
CA ASP A 110 16.13 12.40 -6.47
C ASP A 110 15.34 13.31 -7.43
N ILE A 111 14.26 13.95 -6.96
CA ILE A 111 13.42 14.83 -7.79
C ILE A 111 14.18 16.10 -8.15
N ARG A 112 14.18 16.44 -9.43
CA ARG A 112 14.87 17.56 -10.07
C ARG A 112 13.88 18.55 -10.65
N GLU A 113 14.33 19.78 -10.86
CA GLU A 113 13.52 20.88 -11.40
C GLU A 113 12.98 20.59 -12.82
N ASP A 114 13.72 19.83 -13.62
CA ASP A 114 13.34 19.47 -14.99
C ASP A 114 12.44 18.23 -15.09
N ASP A 115 12.18 17.53 -13.98
CA ASP A 115 11.33 16.34 -13.99
C ASP A 115 9.86 16.68 -14.21
N HIS A 116 9.19 15.80 -14.94
CA HIS A 116 7.76 15.59 -14.84
C HIS A 116 7.46 14.53 -13.77
N VAL A 117 6.95 14.99 -12.63
CA VAL A 117 6.49 14.14 -11.53
C VAL A 117 5.00 13.85 -11.67
N VAL A 118 4.64 12.58 -11.61
CA VAL A 118 3.24 12.15 -11.53
C VAL A 118 2.99 11.45 -10.20
N MET A 119 1.99 11.95 -9.46
CA MET A 119 1.54 11.37 -8.20
C MET A 119 0.17 10.72 -8.40
N VAL A 120 0.09 9.40 -8.29
CA VAL A 120 -1.17 8.64 -8.29
C VAL A 120 -1.62 8.42 -6.85
N GLY A 121 -2.74 9.03 -6.49
CA GLY A 121 -3.21 9.19 -5.12
C GLY A 121 -2.79 10.54 -4.53
N PHE A 122 -3.54 11.05 -3.55
CA PHE A 122 -3.30 12.37 -2.98
C PHE A 122 -2.48 12.33 -1.67
N PHE A 123 -1.18 12.60 -1.76
CA PHE A 123 -0.28 12.71 -0.59
C PHE A 123 -0.05 14.17 -0.19
N GLY A 124 -1.07 14.80 0.39
CA GLY A 124 -1.06 16.21 0.84
C GLY A 124 0.26 16.68 1.50
N PRO A 125 0.81 15.94 2.48
CA PRO A 125 2.06 16.33 3.14
C PRO A 125 3.31 16.40 2.24
N LEU A 126 3.29 15.76 1.07
CA LEU A 126 4.43 15.72 0.13
C LEU A 126 4.32 16.80 -0.96
N ILE A 127 3.12 17.29 -1.25
CA ILE A 127 2.86 18.18 -2.39
C ILE A 127 3.68 19.47 -2.32
N SER A 128 3.70 20.12 -1.16
CA SER A 128 4.43 21.39 -0.99
C SER A 128 5.94 21.21 -1.21
N ARG A 129 6.50 20.12 -0.69
CA ARG A 129 7.92 19.79 -0.85
C ARG A 129 8.28 19.46 -2.30
N ILE A 130 7.43 18.71 -3.00
CA ILE A 130 7.65 18.40 -4.42
C ILE A 130 7.60 19.68 -5.24
N LYS A 131 6.58 20.52 -5.04
CA LYS A 131 6.47 21.81 -5.75
C LYS A 131 7.65 22.75 -5.47
N ALA A 132 8.24 22.69 -4.28
CA ALA A 132 9.42 23.50 -3.93
C ALA A 132 10.68 23.15 -4.75
N THR A 133 10.71 22.00 -5.45
CA THR A 133 11.81 21.64 -6.37
C THR A 133 11.75 22.39 -7.70
N GLY A 134 10.61 23.02 -8.03
CA GLY A 134 10.37 23.65 -9.34
C GLY A 134 9.89 22.68 -10.43
N CYS A 135 9.84 21.38 -10.14
CA CYS A 135 9.37 20.36 -11.08
C CYS A 135 7.92 20.56 -11.53
N ARG A 136 7.57 19.98 -12.68
CA ARG A 136 6.15 19.82 -13.06
C ARG A 136 5.52 18.69 -12.23
N LEU A 137 4.41 18.96 -11.54
CA LEU A 137 3.67 17.97 -10.77
C LEU A 137 2.23 17.83 -11.28
N ASP A 138 1.89 16.63 -11.76
CA ASP A 138 0.51 16.22 -12.05
C ASP A 138 0.02 15.21 -10.99
N ILE A 139 -1.17 15.40 -10.44
CA ILE A 139 -1.74 14.54 -9.38
C ILE A 139 -2.98 13.82 -9.92
N VAL A 140 -2.90 12.50 -10.07
CA VAL A 140 -4.01 11.64 -10.52
C VAL A 140 -4.75 11.11 -9.29
N GLU A 141 -6.01 11.49 -9.10
CA GLU A 141 -6.80 11.06 -7.94
C GLU A 141 -8.24 10.76 -8.36
N ARG A 142 -8.82 9.72 -7.76
CA ARG A 142 -10.22 9.30 -8.02
C ARG A 142 -11.22 10.17 -7.26
N ASP A 143 -10.80 10.71 -6.12
CA ASP A 143 -11.56 11.70 -5.37
C ASP A 143 -11.38 13.10 -5.99
N ALA A 144 -12.32 13.49 -6.86
CA ALA A 144 -12.30 14.77 -7.57
C ALA A 144 -12.44 15.99 -6.64
N ASP A 145 -12.85 15.81 -5.38
CA ASP A 145 -12.92 16.90 -4.39
C ASP A 145 -11.53 17.35 -3.93
N LYS A 146 -10.46 16.60 -4.29
CA LYS A 146 -9.09 16.98 -3.98
C LYS A 146 -8.61 18.13 -4.88
N PRO A 147 -7.89 19.11 -4.33
CA PRO A 147 -7.47 20.29 -5.08
C PRO A 147 -6.37 19.96 -6.09
N GLY A 148 -6.51 20.48 -7.32
CA GLY A 148 -5.46 20.41 -8.34
C GLY A 148 -5.20 19.01 -8.89
N VAL A 149 -6.22 18.15 -8.88
CA VAL A 149 -6.11 16.78 -9.39
C VAL A 149 -6.62 16.66 -10.83
N ILE A 150 -6.05 15.73 -11.56
CA ILE A 150 -6.51 15.27 -12.87
C ILE A 150 -7.27 13.96 -12.71
N ASP A 151 -8.24 13.74 -13.60
CA ASP A 151 -9.03 12.51 -13.61
C ASP A 151 -8.11 11.29 -13.87
N SER A 152 -8.42 10.21 -13.16
CA SER A 152 -7.88 8.87 -13.38
C SER A 152 -7.87 8.41 -14.84
N GLU A 153 -8.84 8.80 -15.67
CA GLU A 153 -8.88 8.45 -17.09
C GLU A 153 -7.68 9.01 -17.87
N LYS A 154 -7.18 10.19 -17.48
CA LYS A 154 -5.99 10.82 -18.06
C LYS A 154 -4.69 10.32 -17.45
N GLY A 155 -4.77 9.51 -16.40
CA GLY A 155 -3.61 9.03 -15.64
C GLY A 155 -2.60 8.27 -16.50
N HIS A 156 -3.07 7.48 -17.46
CA HIS A 156 -2.18 6.69 -18.34
C HIS A 156 -1.30 7.57 -19.23
N GLU A 157 -1.85 8.65 -19.78
CA GLU A 157 -1.14 9.54 -20.69
C GLU A 157 0.00 10.28 -19.99
N VAL A 158 -0.25 10.76 -18.76
CA VAL A 158 0.78 11.46 -17.97
C VAL A 158 1.81 10.48 -17.41
N LEU A 159 1.41 9.28 -16.98
CA LEU A 159 2.35 8.25 -16.49
C LEU A 159 3.29 7.75 -17.59
N ALA A 160 2.82 7.69 -18.84
CA ALA A 160 3.67 7.31 -19.98
C ALA A 160 4.80 8.32 -20.26
N GLN A 161 4.64 9.56 -19.80
CA GLN A 161 5.54 10.67 -20.10
C GLN A 161 6.37 11.10 -18.89
N CYS A 162 6.07 10.62 -17.69
CA CYS A 162 6.73 11.09 -16.47
C CYS A 162 8.15 10.55 -16.30
N ASP A 163 8.99 11.35 -15.66
CA ASP A 163 10.34 10.99 -15.24
C ASP A 163 10.30 10.31 -13.87
N VAL A 164 9.46 10.83 -12.97
CA VAL A 164 9.29 10.30 -11.61
C VAL A 164 7.82 9.96 -11.33
N ALA A 165 7.57 8.76 -10.80
CA ALA A 165 6.23 8.33 -10.42
C ALA A 165 6.12 8.04 -8.91
N ILE A 166 5.07 8.57 -8.27
CA ILE A 166 4.70 8.25 -6.90
C ILE A 166 3.33 7.56 -6.95
N ILE A 167 3.27 6.27 -6.65
CA ILE A 167 2.06 5.46 -6.83
C ILE A 167 1.57 4.95 -5.48
N THR A 168 0.32 5.24 -5.13
CA THR A 168 -0.31 4.70 -3.93
C THR A 168 -0.41 3.18 -3.95
N SER A 169 -0.04 2.53 -2.85
CA SER A 169 -0.22 1.08 -2.67
C SER A 169 -1.68 0.66 -2.48
N THR A 170 -2.62 1.62 -2.33
CA THR A 170 -4.06 1.32 -2.40
C THR A 170 -4.51 0.85 -3.78
N SER A 171 -3.68 1.05 -4.82
CA SER A 171 -3.90 0.49 -6.17
C SER A 171 -3.91 -1.05 -6.21
N ILE A 172 -3.23 -1.70 -5.25
CA ILE A 172 -3.28 -3.17 -5.10
C ILE A 172 -4.68 -3.59 -4.64
N ILE A 173 -5.27 -2.86 -3.70
CA ILE A 173 -6.60 -3.16 -3.11
C ILE A 173 -7.73 -2.89 -4.10
N ASN A 174 -7.57 -1.94 -5.01
CA ASN A 174 -8.60 -1.62 -6.00
C ASN A 174 -8.32 -2.21 -7.39
N ASN A 175 -7.37 -3.15 -7.50
CA ASN A 175 -7.00 -3.89 -8.70
C ASN A 175 -6.57 -3.03 -9.90
N THR A 176 -5.97 -1.86 -9.68
CA THR A 176 -5.43 -1.04 -10.78
C THR A 176 -3.91 -0.94 -10.79
N VAL A 177 -3.22 -1.67 -9.91
CA VAL A 177 -1.76 -1.60 -9.83
C VAL A 177 -1.10 -2.03 -11.14
N ASP A 178 -1.45 -3.19 -11.72
CA ASP A 178 -0.81 -3.69 -12.93
C ASP A 178 -1.02 -2.75 -14.13
N ASP A 179 -2.22 -2.19 -14.29
CA ASP A 179 -2.53 -1.19 -15.32
C ASP A 179 -1.66 0.06 -15.17
N LEU A 180 -1.57 0.61 -13.95
CA LEU A 180 -0.72 1.78 -13.66
C LEU A 180 0.77 1.48 -13.93
N LEU A 181 1.26 0.31 -13.55
CA LEU A 181 2.65 -0.09 -13.80
C LEU A 181 2.92 -0.27 -15.30
N SER A 182 1.95 -0.75 -16.08
CA SER A 182 2.05 -0.88 -17.53
C SER A 182 2.09 0.47 -18.27
N ALA A 183 1.54 1.52 -17.63
CA ALA A 183 1.53 2.87 -18.17
C ALA A 183 2.90 3.56 -18.09
N LEU A 184 3.74 3.21 -17.11
CA LEU A 184 5.08 3.76 -16.97
C LEU A 184 5.93 3.38 -18.20
N ARG A 185 6.57 4.35 -18.87
CA ARG A 185 7.40 4.09 -20.08
C ARG A 185 8.81 4.67 -19.99
N LYS A 186 8.92 5.97 -19.73
CA LYS A 186 10.19 6.72 -19.69
C LYS A 186 10.73 6.93 -18.26
N THR A 187 9.97 6.47 -17.28
CA THR A 187 10.20 6.72 -15.85
C THR A 187 11.57 6.22 -15.40
N ARG A 188 12.37 7.13 -14.84
CA ARG A 188 13.70 6.84 -14.28
C ARG A 188 13.63 6.42 -12.81
N SER A 189 12.60 6.85 -12.09
CA SER A 189 12.38 6.49 -10.69
C SER A 189 10.89 6.37 -10.38
N ALA A 190 10.48 5.28 -9.75
CA ALA A 190 9.09 5.08 -9.36
C ALA A 190 8.98 4.43 -7.99
N VAL A 191 8.14 4.99 -7.12
CA VAL A 191 7.91 4.49 -5.77
C VAL A 191 6.48 3.98 -5.59
N MET A 192 6.34 2.80 -4.99
CA MET A 192 5.09 2.37 -4.37
C MET A 192 5.04 2.91 -2.95
N LEU A 193 4.04 3.74 -2.63
CA LEU A 193 4.01 4.55 -1.42
C LEU A 193 2.76 4.28 -0.56
N GLY A 194 2.99 4.19 0.75
CA GLY A 194 1.98 4.26 1.81
C GLY A 194 2.02 3.07 2.76
N PRO A 195 1.32 3.12 3.91
CA PRO A 195 1.35 2.02 4.89
C PRO A 195 0.85 0.67 4.36
N SER A 196 0.18 0.65 3.21
CA SER A 196 -0.25 -0.59 2.54
C SER A 196 0.82 -1.23 1.67
N THR A 197 1.98 -0.61 1.47
CA THR A 197 3.03 -1.13 0.58
C THR A 197 3.63 -2.43 1.13
N PRO A 198 3.55 -3.55 0.39
CA PRO A 198 4.27 -4.76 0.74
C PRO A 198 5.75 -4.63 0.37
N LEU A 199 6.66 -4.78 1.34
CA LEU A 199 8.10 -4.59 1.12
C LEU A 199 8.77 -5.90 0.70
N PHE A 200 8.26 -6.49 -0.39
CA PHE A 200 8.86 -7.63 -1.07
C PHE A 200 9.45 -7.21 -2.42
N PRO A 201 10.69 -6.66 -2.50
CA PRO A 201 11.29 -6.19 -3.75
C PRO A 201 11.23 -7.21 -4.89
N GLN A 202 11.39 -8.50 -4.57
CA GLN A 202 11.29 -9.60 -5.52
C GLN A 202 9.92 -9.73 -6.21
N ALA A 203 8.83 -9.24 -5.61
CA ALA A 203 7.51 -9.20 -6.23
C ALA A 203 7.41 -8.10 -7.28
N PHE A 204 8.25 -7.06 -7.19
CA PHE A 204 8.28 -5.91 -8.09
C PHE A 204 9.42 -5.97 -9.10
N ALA A 205 10.35 -6.93 -8.97
CA ALA A 205 11.45 -7.13 -9.91
C ALA A 205 10.93 -7.25 -11.36
N GLY A 206 11.57 -6.57 -12.30
CA GLY A 206 11.13 -6.51 -13.71
C GLY A 206 9.95 -5.57 -13.99
N THR A 207 9.40 -4.89 -12.98
CA THR A 207 8.53 -3.72 -13.18
C THR A 207 9.39 -2.45 -13.25
N ARG A 208 8.76 -1.28 -13.51
CA ARG A 208 9.45 0.02 -13.43
C ARG A 208 9.54 0.61 -12.01
N ILE A 209 9.00 -0.08 -11.00
CA ILE A 209 9.15 0.36 -9.61
C ILE A 209 10.61 0.21 -9.22
N THR A 210 11.23 1.30 -8.78
CA THR A 210 12.60 1.35 -8.29
C THR A 210 12.67 1.34 -6.77
N GLN A 211 11.55 1.64 -6.09
CA GLN A 211 11.51 1.74 -4.64
C GLN A 211 10.15 1.34 -4.06
N LEU A 212 10.17 0.72 -2.88
CA LEU A 212 9.01 0.44 -2.05
C LEU A 212 9.13 1.28 -0.79
N SER A 213 8.09 2.05 -0.46
CA SER A 213 8.03 2.86 0.76
C SER A 213 6.77 2.54 1.53
N GLY A 214 6.95 1.85 2.66
CA GLY A 214 5.88 1.26 3.46
C GLY A 214 6.02 1.59 4.93
N ALA A 215 5.39 0.78 5.78
CA ALA A 215 5.45 0.95 7.22
C ALA A 215 5.42 -0.39 7.98
N HIS A 216 6.21 -0.49 9.05
CA HIS A 216 6.13 -1.55 10.04
C HIS A 216 5.34 -1.11 11.27
N VAL A 217 4.56 -2.03 11.83
CA VAL A 217 3.80 -1.82 13.06
C VAL A 217 4.72 -1.98 14.27
N MET A 218 5.00 -0.88 14.97
CA MET A 218 5.88 -0.89 16.16
C MET A 218 5.11 -1.14 17.45
N ASP A 219 3.86 -0.65 17.53
CA ASP A 219 2.97 -0.85 18.67
C ASP A 219 1.61 -1.34 18.16
N LYS A 220 1.47 -2.67 18.08
CA LYS A 220 0.26 -3.31 17.56
C LYS A 220 -0.99 -3.02 18.38
N GLU A 221 -0.86 -2.86 19.69
CA GLU A 221 -2.02 -2.56 20.55
C GLU A 221 -2.56 -1.16 20.29
N LYS A 222 -1.68 -0.16 20.19
CA LYS A 222 -2.08 1.21 19.83
C LYS A 222 -2.58 1.31 18.40
N VAL A 223 -2.00 0.57 17.46
CA VAL A 223 -2.49 0.50 16.08
C VAL A 223 -3.89 -0.10 16.04
N LYS A 224 -4.13 -1.27 16.64
CA LYS A 224 -5.46 -1.91 16.70
C LYS A 224 -6.50 -0.99 17.33
N MET A 225 -6.16 -0.31 18.41
CA MET A 225 -7.06 0.66 19.07
C MET A 225 -7.38 1.83 18.14
N THR A 226 -6.36 2.45 17.55
CA THR A 226 -6.52 3.60 16.63
C THR A 226 -7.37 3.24 15.44
N VAL A 227 -7.12 2.08 14.81
CA VAL A 227 -7.89 1.55 13.69
C VAL A 227 -9.36 1.34 14.10
N SER A 228 -9.59 0.70 15.26
CA SER A 228 -10.95 0.42 15.76
C SER A 228 -11.74 1.69 16.06
N GLN A 229 -11.06 2.80 16.36
CA GLN A 229 -11.66 4.11 16.62
C GLN A 229 -11.74 5.02 15.38
N GLY A 230 -11.45 4.49 14.19
CA GLY A 230 -11.54 5.23 12.92
C GLY A 230 -10.37 6.17 12.64
N GLY A 231 -9.25 6.02 13.35
CA GLY A 231 -8.05 6.82 13.13
C GLY A 231 -7.35 6.53 11.79
N GLY A 232 -6.74 7.57 11.23
CA GLY A 232 -5.99 7.50 9.97
C GLY A 232 -4.48 7.65 10.13
N THR A 233 -3.79 7.85 9.00
CA THR A 233 -2.32 7.85 8.89
C THR A 233 -1.62 8.78 9.91
N MET A 234 -2.16 9.98 10.16
CA MET A 234 -1.53 10.95 11.06
C MET A 234 -1.48 10.49 12.53
N LEU A 235 -2.49 9.74 12.98
CA LEU A 235 -2.52 9.16 14.32
C LEU A 235 -1.67 7.89 14.37
N LEU A 236 -1.75 7.07 13.33
CA LEU A 236 -0.97 5.84 13.22
C LEU A 236 0.53 6.09 13.13
N LYS A 237 0.98 7.22 12.56
CA LYS A 237 2.40 7.54 12.36
C LYS A 237 3.27 7.40 13.62
N ARG A 238 2.71 7.61 14.81
CA ARG A 238 3.42 7.48 16.09
C ARG A 238 3.71 6.03 16.50
N HIS A 239 3.02 5.10 15.86
CA HIS A 239 3.05 3.66 16.15
C HIS A 239 3.57 2.86 14.95
N LEU A 240 4.04 3.57 13.93
CA LEU A 240 4.57 3.01 12.69
C LEU A 240 6.00 3.48 12.47
N ARG A 241 6.86 2.57 12.00
CA ARG A 241 8.17 2.91 11.44
C ARG A 241 8.05 2.90 9.93
N PHE A 242 8.19 4.06 9.30
CA PHE A 242 8.22 4.17 7.84
C PHE A 242 9.59 3.76 7.34
N VAL A 243 9.62 2.90 6.33
CA VAL A 243 10.85 2.34 5.77
C VAL A 243 10.81 2.32 4.26
N SER A 244 11.99 2.37 3.65
CA SER A 244 12.15 2.30 2.20
C SER A 244 13.09 1.15 1.81
N LEU A 245 12.77 0.47 0.70
CA LEU A 245 13.63 -0.52 0.06
C LEU A 245 13.80 -0.22 -1.43
N PRO A 246 15.02 -0.32 -1.98
CA PRO A 246 15.19 -0.35 -3.42
C PRO A 246 14.64 -1.66 -4.01
N VAL A 247 14.14 -1.58 -5.24
CA VAL A 247 13.84 -2.74 -6.08
C VAL A 247 15.02 -2.91 -7.04
N SER A 248 15.71 -4.04 -6.95
CA SER A 248 16.84 -4.41 -7.82
C SER A 248 16.38 -5.02 -9.13
#